data_AF-A0A4T2GN65-F1
#
_entry.id   AF-A0A4T2GN65-F1
#
_cell.length_a   1.000
_cell.length_b   1.000
_cell.length_c   1.000
_cell.angle_alpha   90.00
_cell.angle_beta   90.00
_cell.angle_gamma   90.00
#
_symmetry.space_group_name_H-M   'P 1'
#
loop_
_entity.id
_entity.type
_entity.pdbx_description
1 polymer ?
#
loop_
_entity_poly.entity_id
_entity_poly.type
_entity_poly.pdbx_seq_one_letter_code
_entity_poly.pdbx_strand_id
1 'polypeptide(L)'
;MKRLSVRVELFPLKKEEILAYLDDKGILVNAYFKTYLAHPTYQEVVEKQKCLVEIVSLADMGFDREATAPQIEERAVEIGYQLPPAHLGVYLRLALLKQEVSQDNILSQGKSPDGAICLLSPQLEEEFAFPRSVYLRKVDQDLWLRAARFDDEYAFPLTTLFAFVTKNANE
;
A
#
# COMPACT_ATOMS: atom_id res chain seq x y z
N MET A 1 -12.03 -12.83 -1.59
CA MET A 1 -11.62 -12.73 -3.01
C MET A 1 -10.32 -13.51 -3.11
N LYS A 2 -10.17 -14.46 -4.04
CA LYS A 2 -8.93 -15.27 -4.10
C LYS A 2 -7.69 -14.36 -4.08
N ARG A 3 -6.68 -14.74 -3.28
CA ARG A 3 -5.37 -14.07 -3.21
C ARG A 3 -4.88 -13.74 -4.62
N LEU A 4 -4.37 -12.53 -4.81
CA LEU A 4 -3.83 -12.05 -6.08
C LEU A 4 -2.32 -11.84 -5.93
N SER A 5 -1.55 -12.60 -6.70
CA SER A 5 -0.10 -12.47 -6.79
C SER A 5 0.28 -11.52 -7.91
N VAL A 6 1.08 -10.50 -7.61
CA VAL A 6 1.57 -9.49 -8.57
C VAL A 6 3.09 -9.49 -8.54
N ARG A 7 3.71 -9.74 -9.69
CA ARG A 7 5.15 -9.53 -9.86
C ARG A 7 5.39 -8.04 -10.09
N VAL A 8 6.16 -7.42 -9.21
CA VAL A 8 6.49 -5.99 -9.27
C VAL A 8 7.96 -5.87 -9.66
N GLU A 9 8.23 -5.05 -10.69
CA GLU A 9 9.58 -4.65 -11.04
C GLU A 9 9.91 -3.33 -10.34
N LEU A 10 10.98 -3.36 -9.56
CA LEU A 10 11.53 -2.20 -8.89
C LEU A 10 12.75 -1.77 -9.68
N PHE A 11 12.82 -0.49 -10.02
CA PHE A 11 13.91 0.09 -10.80
C PHE A 11 14.40 1.37 -10.13
N PRO A 12 15.65 1.79 -10.36
CA PRO A 12 16.16 3.01 -9.75
C PRO A 12 15.30 4.23 -10.10
N LEU A 13 14.82 4.93 -9.08
CA LEU A 13 14.04 6.15 -9.19
C LEU A 13 14.29 7.01 -7.96
N LYS A 14 14.84 8.21 -8.17
CA LYS A 14 15.17 9.11 -7.06
C LYS A 14 13.90 9.72 -6.48
N LYS A 15 13.95 10.04 -5.19
CA LYS A 15 12.85 10.62 -4.44
C LYS A 15 12.32 11.91 -5.07
N GLU A 16 13.21 12.75 -5.61
CA GLU A 16 12.84 14.00 -6.27
C GLU A 16 12.12 13.76 -7.62
N GLU A 17 12.32 12.60 -8.24
CA GLU A 17 11.77 12.24 -9.55
C GLU A 17 10.42 11.52 -9.42
N ILE A 18 10.13 10.90 -8.27
CA ILE A 18 8.92 10.08 -8.05
C ILE A 18 7.64 10.84 -8.39
N LEU A 19 7.49 12.10 -7.95
CA LEU A 19 6.26 12.85 -8.19
C LEU A 19 6.06 13.16 -9.68
N ALA A 20 7.12 13.55 -10.39
CA ALA A 20 7.07 13.81 -11.83
C ALA A 20 6.79 12.51 -12.61
N TYR A 21 7.37 11.39 -12.17
CA TYR A 21 7.15 10.09 -12.80
C TYR A 21 5.70 9.61 -12.62
N LEU A 22 5.11 9.81 -11.44
CA LEU A 22 3.70 9.48 -11.19
C LEU A 22 2.76 10.36 -12.02
N ASP A 23 3.06 11.65 -12.13
CA ASP A 23 2.29 12.61 -12.93
C ASP A 23 2.31 12.26 -14.43
N ASP A 24 3.47 11.89 -14.99
CA ASP A 24 3.60 11.40 -16.37
C ASP A 24 2.72 10.16 -16.65
N LYS A 25 2.43 9.36 -15.62
CA LYS A 25 1.53 8.20 -15.70
C LYS A 25 0.08 8.52 -15.36
N GLY A 26 -0.27 9.79 -15.14
CA GLY A 26 -1.62 10.21 -14.75
C GLY A 26 -2.03 9.70 -13.37
N ILE A 27 -1.07 9.46 -12.47
CA ILE A 27 -1.33 9.01 -11.10
C ILE A 27 -1.38 10.21 -10.18
N LEU A 28 -2.52 10.40 -9.53
CA LEU A 28 -2.76 11.45 -8.55
C LEU A 28 -2.28 11.04 -7.16
N VAL A 29 -1.79 12.01 -6.40
CA VAL A 29 -1.32 11.83 -5.01
C VAL A 29 -1.94 12.84 -4.06
N ASN A 30 -2.09 12.48 -2.78
CA ASN A 30 -2.53 13.42 -1.75
C ASN A 30 -1.34 14.09 -1.01
N ALA A 31 -1.64 15.13 -0.22
CA ALA A 31 -0.63 15.82 0.59
C ALA A 31 0.10 14.87 1.55
N TYR A 32 -0.59 13.89 2.12
CA TYR A 32 0.04 12.90 3.00
C TYR A 32 1.05 12.03 2.28
N PHE A 33 0.82 11.65 1.02
CA PHE A 33 1.82 10.92 0.26
C PHE A 33 3.07 11.78 0.00
N LYS A 34 2.92 13.09 -0.23
CA LYS A 34 4.05 14.01 -0.34
C LYS A 34 4.84 14.09 0.97
N THR A 35 4.17 14.16 2.12
CA THR A 35 4.81 14.08 3.45
C THR A 35 5.54 12.76 3.65
N TYR A 36 4.90 11.64 3.28
CA TYR A 36 5.46 10.31 3.37
C TYR A 36 6.75 10.17 2.56
N LEU A 37 6.72 10.62 1.31
CA LEU A 37 7.87 10.63 0.41
C LEU A 37 8.99 11.54 0.92
N ALA A 38 8.66 12.70 1.49
CA ALA A 38 9.62 13.67 2.00
C ALA A 38 10.40 13.19 3.23
N HIS A 39 9.97 12.11 3.89
CA HIS A 39 10.62 11.61 5.10
C HIS A 39 12.10 11.20 4.85
N PRO A 40 13.05 11.53 5.75
CA PRO A 40 14.47 11.24 5.56
C PRO A 40 14.80 9.75 5.48
N THR A 41 14.02 8.90 6.14
CA THR A 41 14.25 7.44 6.15
C THR A 41 13.56 6.72 4.98
N TYR A 42 12.87 7.44 4.10
CA TYR A 42 12.31 6.85 2.88
C TYR A 42 13.44 6.30 2.01
N GLN A 43 13.48 4.98 1.82
CA GLN A 43 14.53 4.31 1.07
C GLN A 43 14.18 4.23 -0.42
N GLU A 44 15.01 4.86 -1.23
CA GLU A 44 14.98 4.72 -2.69
C GLU A 44 15.42 3.32 -3.13
N VAL A 45 14.97 2.92 -4.31
CA VAL A 45 15.52 1.74 -4.97
C VAL A 45 16.78 2.19 -5.71
N VAL A 46 17.92 1.56 -5.41
CA VAL A 46 19.21 1.90 -6.04
C VAL A 46 19.61 0.92 -7.14
N GLU A 47 19.04 -0.29 -7.14
CA GLU A 47 19.31 -1.33 -8.12
C GLU A 47 18.00 -1.97 -8.59
N LYS A 48 17.99 -2.45 -9.84
CA LYS A 48 16.84 -3.15 -10.37
C LYS A 48 16.64 -4.47 -9.63
N GLN A 49 15.43 -4.70 -9.16
CA GLN A 49 15.05 -5.95 -8.50
C GLN A 49 13.60 -6.30 -8.81
N LYS A 50 13.22 -7.54 -8.51
CA LYS A 50 11.84 -8.00 -8.63
C LYS A 50 11.38 -8.46 -7.26
N CYS A 51 10.14 -8.17 -6.92
CA CYS A 51 9.50 -8.77 -5.78
C CYS A 51 8.14 -9.35 -6.18
N LEU A 52 7.70 -10.34 -5.41
CA LEU A 52 6.36 -10.90 -5.51
C LEU A 52 5.52 -10.29 -4.39
N VAL A 53 4.41 -9.67 -4.77
CA VAL A 53 3.45 -9.04 -3.87
C VAL A 53 2.18 -9.88 -3.84
N GLU A 54 1.74 -10.24 -2.65
CA GLU A 54 0.46 -10.91 -2.41
C GLU A 54 -0.56 -9.90 -1.92
N ILE A 55 -1.67 -9.79 -2.65
CA ILE A 55 -2.82 -8.98 -2.28
C ILE A 55 -3.90 -9.90 -1.73
N VAL A 56 -4.26 -9.69 -0.46
CA VAL A 56 -5.16 -10.58 0.28
C VAL A 56 -6.12 -9.76 1.14
N SER A 57 -7.37 -10.23 1.28
CA SER A 57 -8.32 -9.60 2.20
C SER A 57 -8.05 -10.02 3.64
N LEU A 58 -8.47 -9.23 4.63
CA LEU A 58 -8.35 -9.62 6.04
C LEU A 58 -9.12 -10.92 6.35
N ALA A 59 -10.30 -11.11 5.75
CA ALA A 59 -11.02 -12.38 5.85
C ALA A 59 -10.18 -13.56 5.34
N ASP A 60 -9.49 -13.40 4.21
CA ASP A 60 -8.62 -14.43 3.60
C ASP A 60 -7.26 -14.59 4.34
N MET A 61 -6.92 -13.69 5.26
CA MET A 61 -5.84 -13.84 6.25
C MET A 61 -6.28 -14.64 7.49
N GLY A 62 -7.59 -14.90 7.63
CA GLY A 62 -8.18 -15.69 8.72
C GLY A 62 -8.79 -14.86 9.85
N PHE A 63 -8.99 -13.55 9.66
CA PHE A 63 -9.72 -12.73 10.63
C PHE A 63 -11.23 -12.98 10.52
N ASP A 64 -11.91 -13.02 11.66
CA ASP A 64 -13.37 -13.20 11.78
C ASP A 64 -14.12 -11.89 12.09
N ARG A 65 -13.37 -10.82 12.40
CA ARG A 65 -13.83 -9.46 12.68
C ARG A 65 -12.82 -8.43 12.19
N GLU A 66 -13.20 -7.16 12.25
CA GLU A 66 -12.29 -6.05 11.93
C GLU A 66 -11.00 -6.15 12.74
N ALA A 67 -9.87 -5.78 12.12
CA ALA A 67 -8.54 -5.93 12.71
C ALA A 67 -7.77 -4.62 12.68
N THR A 68 -6.95 -4.39 13.70
CA THR A 68 -6.09 -3.21 13.79
C THR A 68 -4.75 -3.42 13.07
N ALA A 69 -4.04 -2.34 12.76
CA ALA A 69 -2.73 -2.45 12.11
C ALA A 69 -1.75 -3.38 12.85
N PRO A 70 -1.55 -3.29 14.19
CA PRO A 70 -0.69 -4.25 14.90
C PRO A 70 -1.09 -5.71 14.74
N GLN A 71 -2.40 -6.01 14.78
CA GLN A 71 -2.91 -7.38 14.59
C GLN A 71 -2.63 -7.89 13.17
N ILE A 72 -2.78 -7.02 12.17
CA ILE A 72 -2.53 -7.34 10.77
C ILE A 72 -1.03 -7.59 10.54
N GLU A 73 -0.17 -6.77 11.14
CA GLU A 73 1.29 -6.93 11.05
C GLU A 73 1.76 -8.25 11.66
N GLU A 74 1.31 -8.56 12.89
CA GLU A 74 1.60 -9.82 13.57
C GLU A 74 1.13 -11.01 12.71
N ARG A 75 -0.12 -10.96 12.24
CA ARG A 75 -0.70 -12.04 11.43
C ARG A 75 0.04 -12.24 10.12
N ALA A 76 0.47 -11.15 9.46
CA ALA A 76 1.24 -11.24 8.23
C ALA A 76 2.55 -12.00 8.44
N VAL A 77 3.27 -11.71 9.52
CA VAL A 77 4.51 -12.41 9.87
C VAL A 77 4.26 -13.88 10.17
N GLU A 78 3.21 -14.20 10.95
CA GLU A 78 2.83 -15.59 11.27
C GLU A 78 2.59 -16.46 10.04
N ILE A 79 1.93 -15.91 9.01
CA ILE A 79 1.60 -16.64 7.78
C ILE A 79 2.71 -16.57 6.72
N GLY A 80 3.90 -16.07 7.09
CA GLY A 80 5.10 -16.09 6.25
C GLY A 80 5.25 -14.89 5.31
N TYR A 81 4.42 -13.87 5.45
CA TYR A 81 4.57 -12.61 4.72
C TYR A 81 5.57 -11.67 5.39
N GLN A 82 6.03 -10.68 4.62
CA GLN A 82 6.84 -9.57 5.08
C GLN A 82 6.07 -8.26 4.86
N LEU A 83 6.22 -7.34 5.81
CA LEU A 83 5.71 -5.99 5.65
C LEU A 83 6.40 -5.32 4.44
N PRO A 84 5.63 -4.60 3.62
CA PRO A 84 6.18 -4.01 2.41
C PRO A 84 7.15 -2.87 2.76
N PRO A 85 8.30 -2.76 2.06
CA PRO A 85 9.16 -1.59 2.24
C PRO A 85 8.44 -0.32 1.75
N ALA A 86 8.86 0.84 2.29
CA ALA A 86 8.17 2.10 2.07
C ALA A 86 7.98 2.48 0.58
N HIS A 87 8.98 2.19 -0.25
CA HIS A 87 8.92 2.50 -1.67
C HIS A 87 7.97 1.61 -2.48
N LEU A 88 7.54 0.47 -1.94
CA LEU A 88 6.76 -0.51 -2.70
C LEU A 88 5.43 0.06 -3.20
N GLY A 89 4.82 0.98 -2.45
CA GLY A 89 3.55 1.61 -2.87
C GLY A 89 3.64 2.28 -4.25
N VAL A 90 4.77 2.92 -4.57
CA VAL A 90 5.02 3.54 -5.88
C VAL A 90 5.05 2.48 -6.97
N TYR A 91 5.89 1.44 -6.81
CA TYR A 91 6.07 0.42 -7.85
C TYR A 91 4.84 -0.46 -8.01
N LEU A 92 4.12 -0.77 -6.93
CA LEU A 92 2.87 -1.53 -7.01
C LEU A 92 1.80 -0.74 -7.78
N ARG A 93 1.72 0.59 -7.59
CA ARG A 93 0.79 1.44 -8.34
C ARG A 93 1.10 1.43 -9.84
N LEU A 94 2.38 1.48 -10.19
CA LEU A 94 2.86 1.37 -11.57
C LEU A 94 2.60 0.00 -12.18
N ALA A 95 2.62 -1.08 -11.38
CA ALA A 95 2.24 -2.42 -11.82
C ALA A 95 0.70 -2.57 -12.01
N LEU A 96 -0.10 -1.81 -11.26
CA LEU A 96 -1.56 -1.88 -11.22
C LEU A 96 -2.24 -0.67 -11.89
N LEU A 97 -1.77 -0.27 -13.08
CA LEU A 97 -2.44 0.77 -13.88
C LEU A 97 -3.84 0.35 -14.37
N LYS A 98 -4.07 -0.96 -14.50
CA LYS A 98 -5.35 -1.55 -14.94
C LYS A 98 -6.26 -1.98 -13.78
N GLN A 99 -6.02 -1.50 -12.56
CA GLN A 99 -6.89 -1.75 -11.41
C GLN A 99 -8.35 -1.40 -11.76
N GLU A 100 -9.30 -2.24 -11.32
CA GLU A 100 -10.72 -1.97 -11.48
C GLU A 100 -11.15 -0.71 -10.70
N VAL A 101 -12.22 -0.06 -11.16
CA VAL A 101 -12.75 1.15 -10.52
C VAL A 101 -13.38 0.76 -9.18
N SER A 102 -13.05 1.52 -8.13
CA SER A 102 -13.67 1.45 -6.81
C SER A 102 -15.18 1.71 -6.92
N GLN A 103 -15.99 0.91 -6.24
CA GLN A 103 -17.44 1.13 -6.20
C GLN A 103 -17.84 2.26 -5.22
N ASP A 104 -16.94 2.64 -4.32
CA ASP A 104 -17.09 3.86 -3.55
C ASP A 104 -16.71 5.06 -4.45
N ASN A 105 -17.60 6.03 -4.62
CA ASN A 105 -17.29 7.26 -5.37
C ASN A 105 -16.86 8.43 -4.45
N ILE A 106 -16.87 8.23 -3.13
CA ILE A 106 -16.52 9.28 -2.16
C ILE A 106 -15.04 9.15 -1.77
N LEU A 107 -14.30 10.26 -1.88
CA LEU A 107 -12.84 10.30 -1.71
C LEU A 107 -12.36 10.25 -0.25
N SER A 108 -13.22 10.53 0.73
CA SER A 108 -12.87 10.55 2.16
C SER A 108 -14.10 10.27 3.03
N GLN A 109 -14.15 9.11 3.69
CA GLN A 109 -15.21 8.75 4.65
C GLN A 109 -14.67 8.29 6.01
N GLY A 110 -13.38 8.45 6.29
CA GLY A 110 -12.78 7.90 7.51
C GLY A 110 -12.69 6.37 7.55
N LYS A 111 -13.25 5.65 6.58
CA LYS A 111 -13.05 4.21 6.34
C LYS A 111 -12.11 3.95 5.17
N SER A 112 -11.44 2.79 5.17
CA SER A 112 -10.74 2.31 3.97
C SER A 112 -11.76 2.15 2.84
N PRO A 113 -11.53 2.75 1.67
CA PRO A 113 -12.53 2.69 0.60
C PRO A 113 -12.61 1.31 -0.07
N ASP A 114 -13.78 0.94 -0.57
CA ASP A 114 -13.98 -0.33 -1.27
C ASP A 114 -13.06 -0.46 -2.48
N GLY A 115 -12.35 -1.59 -2.57
CA GLY A 115 -11.38 -1.87 -3.63
C GLY A 115 -10.04 -1.15 -3.50
N ALA A 116 -9.80 -0.42 -2.40
CA ALA A 116 -8.47 0.07 -2.07
C ALA A 116 -7.54 -1.10 -1.71
N ILE A 117 -6.29 -1.00 -2.17
CA ILE A 117 -5.21 -1.93 -1.80
C ILE A 117 -4.28 -1.17 -0.86
N CYS A 118 -4.24 -1.59 0.39
CA CYS A 118 -3.46 -0.97 1.46
C CYS A 118 -2.09 -1.63 1.61
N LEU A 119 -1.09 -0.82 1.92
CA LEU A 119 0.25 -1.23 2.33
C LEU A 119 0.49 -0.58 3.67
N LEU A 120 0.65 -1.39 4.72
CA LEU A 120 1.15 -0.88 5.99
C LEU A 120 2.60 -0.45 5.77
N SER A 121 2.85 0.83 5.98
CA SER A 121 4.19 1.37 5.87
C SER A 121 5.03 0.82 7.02
N PRO A 122 6.33 0.57 6.81
CA PRO A 122 7.25 0.47 7.95
C PRO A 122 7.07 1.72 8.80
N GLN A 123 7.07 1.59 10.12
CA GLN A 123 6.88 2.71 11.02
C GLN A 123 8.04 3.70 10.85
N LEU A 124 7.82 4.75 10.04
CA LEU A 124 8.82 5.77 9.73
C LEU A 124 8.97 6.79 10.87
N GLU A 125 7.89 7.00 11.63
CA GLU A 125 7.81 7.80 12.86
C GLU A 125 6.92 7.08 13.88
N GLU A 126 7.16 7.30 15.18
CA GLU A 126 6.35 6.72 16.26
C GLU A 126 4.98 7.42 16.37
N GLU A 127 4.92 8.71 16.05
CA GLU A 127 3.71 9.52 16.19
C GLU A 127 2.62 9.16 15.15
N PHE A 128 1.38 8.99 15.62
CA PHE A 128 0.20 8.76 14.77
C PHE A 128 -0.16 9.95 13.86
N ALA A 129 0.53 11.08 14.03
CA ALA A 129 0.42 12.23 13.13
C ALA A 129 1.14 12.01 11.78
N PHE A 130 2.00 11.00 11.66
CA PHE A 130 2.68 10.65 10.42
C PHE A 130 1.90 9.56 9.64
N PRO A 131 1.91 9.55 8.29
CA PRO A 131 1.21 8.51 7.52
C PRO A 131 1.76 7.09 7.76
N ARG A 132 0.90 6.18 8.21
CA ARG A 132 1.23 4.78 8.55
C ARG A 132 0.84 3.76 7.48
N SER A 133 0.13 4.21 6.44
CA SER A 133 -0.11 3.37 5.27
C SER A 133 -0.02 4.19 3.98
N VAL A 134 0.29 3.48 2.91
CA VAL A 134 0.08 3.92 1.54
C VAL A 134 -0.99 3.02 0.93
N TYR A 135 -1.88 3.56 0.12
CA TYR A 135 -2.92 2.79 -0.53
C TYR A 135 -3.19 3.24 -1.96
N LEU A 136 -3.57 2.25 -2.78
CA LEU A 136 -3.91 2.41 -4.18
C LEU A 136 -5.42 2.34 -4.33
N ARG A 137 -5.99 3.24 -5.12
CA ARG A 137 -7.40 3.18 -5.47
C ARG A 137 -7.60 3.75 -6.87
N LYS A 138 -8.61 3.29 -7.59
CA LYS A 138 -9.08 3.95 -8.81
C LYS A 138 -10.48 4.52 -8.55
N VAL A 139 -10.68 5.83 -8.69
CA VAL A 139 -11.96 6.50 -8.43
C VAL A 139 -12.28 7.38 -9.62
N ASP A 140 -13.50 7.32 -10.15
CA ASP A 140 -13.92 8.12 -11.30
C ASP A 140 -12.94 8.06 -12.50
N GLN A 141 -12.36 6.88 -12.73
CA GLN A 141 -11.27 6.60 -13.70
C GLN A 141 -9.87 7.11 -13.33
N ASP A 142 -9.73 7.98 -12.34
CA ASP A 142 -8.44 8.47 -11.87
C ASP A 142 -7.70 7.44 -11.04
N LEU A 143 -6.40 7.28 -11.30
CA LEU A 143 -5.51 6.42 -10.55
C LEU A 143 -4.91 7.20 -9.37
N TRP A 144 -5.12 6.71 -8.16
CA TRP A 144 -4.63 7.35 -6.94
C TRP A 144 -3.56 6.50 -6.26
N LEU A 145 -2.52 7.18 -5.76
CA LEU A 145 -1.58 6.69 -4.76
C LEU A 145 -1.60 7.66 -3.58
N ARG A 146 -2.16 7.22 -2.46
CA ARG A 146 -2.41 8.08 -1.30
C ARG A 146 -1.74 7.51 -0.07
N ALA A 147 -1.44 8.37 0.90
CA ALA A 147 -1.10 7.93 2.23
C ALA A 147 -2.21 8.28 3.22
N ALA A 148 -2.32 7.50 4.30
CA ALA A 148 -3.29 7.71 5.37
C ALA A 148 -2.62 7.64 6.75
N ARG A 149 -3.22 8.36 7.70
CA ARG A 149 -2.87 8.39 9.11
C ARG A 149 -3.97 7.70 9.89
N PHE A 150 -3.59 6.97 10.93
CA PHE A 150 -4.48 6.33 11.88
C PHE A 150 -3.68 5.94 13.12
N ASP A 151 -4.35 5.78 14.25
CA ASP A 151 -3.79 5.21 15.47
C ASP A 151 -3.90 3.68 15.47
N ASP A 152 -3.41 3.04 16.54
CA ASP A 152 -3.48 1.58 16.69
C ASP A 152 -4.89 1.04 16.99
N GLU A 153 -5.87 1.91 17.25
CA GLU A 153 -7.26 1.54 17.52
C GLU A 153 -8.11 1.49 16.24
N TYR A 154 -7.61 2.05 15.14
CA TYR A 154 -8.30 2.03 13.86
C TYR A 154 -8.53 0.60 13.36
N ALA A 155 -9.80 0.22 13.28
CA ALA A 155 -10.22 -1.10 12.84
C ALA A 155 -10.48 -1.13 11.33
N PHE A 156 -9.75 -1.98 10.62
CA PHE A 156 -9.93 -2.20 9.20
C PHE A 156 -11.05 -3.24 8.94
N PRO A 157 -12.00 -2.95 8.03
CA PRO A 157 -13.02 -3.91 7.63
C PRO A 157 -12.44 -5.20 7.04
N LEU A 158 -13.12 -6.33 7.22
CA LEU A 158 -12.69 -7.64 6.71
C LEU A 158 -12.48 -7.70 5.20
N THR A 159 -13.17 -6.84 4.45
CA THR A 159 -13.07 -6.71 3.00
C THR A 159 -11.83 -5.94 2.53
N THR A 160 -11.11 -5.28 3.45
CA THR A 160 -9.92 -4.49 3.13
C THR A 160 -8.83 -5.38 2.56
N LEU A 161 -8.28 -4.98 1.41
CA LEU A 161 -7.18 -5.68 0.76
C LEU A 161 -5.85 -5.12 1.24
N PHE A 162 -4.95 -5.98 1.65
CA PHE A 162 -3.57 -5.64 2.00
C PHE A 162 -2.58 -6.28 1.04
N ALA A 163 -1.56 -5.53 0.67
CA ALA A 163 -0.42 -5.98 -0.12
C ALA A 163 0.78 -6.25 0.79
N PHE A 164 1.30 -7.48 0.72
CA PHE A 164 2.50 -7.92 1.44
C PHE A 164 3.55 -8.48 0.49
N VAL A 165 4.80 -8.53 0.93
CA VAL A 165 5.88 -9.18 0.18
C VAL A 165 6.00 -10.65 0.63
N THR A 166 6.20 -11.56 -0.30
CA THR A 166 6.51 -12.97 0.03
C THR A 166 8.01 -13.20 0.10
N LYS A 167 8.47 -13.97 1.08
CA LYS A 167 9.88 -14.35 1.22
C LYS A 167 10.44 -15.16 0.02
N ASN A 168 9.58 -15.81 -0.75
CA ASN A 168 9.99 -16.71 -1.83
C ASN A 168 9.68 -16.11 -3.21
N ALA A 169 10.50 -15.15 -3.66
CA ALA A 169 10.49 -14.73 -5.06
C ALA A 169 11.44 -15.57 -5.95
N ASN A 170 12.12 -16.58 -5.36
CA ASN A 170 13.13 -17.43 -6.02
C ASN A 170 12.85 -18.94 -5.83
N GLU A 171 11.61 -19.38 -6.04
CA GLU A 171 11.32 -20.78 -6.42
C GLU A 171 10.56 -20.80 -7.76
#